data_AF-A0A533X2S5-F1
#
_entry.id   AF-A0A533X2S5-F1
#
_cell.length_a   1.000
_cell.length_b   1.000
_cell.length_c   1.000
_cell.angle_alpha   90.00
_cell.angle_beta   90.00
_cell.angle_gamma   90.00
#
_symmetry.space_group_name_H-M   'P 1'
#
loop_
_entity.id
_entity.type
_entity.pdbx_description
1 polymer ?
#
loop_
_entity_poly.entity_id
_entity_poly.type
_entity_poly.pdbx_seq_one_letter_code
_entity_poly.pdbx_strand_id
1 'polypeptide(L)'
;GHFEYFYWRRQFDHLKTLADYVIAQDYSNVADVQDAPDKYVRFYHEVAVRTARLIAKWQAVGFAHGVLNSDNMSVLGITLDYGPFGFLDEYNPAFICNHSDHHGRYAFRNQPDIGYFNLRCLAQALTPLVPDEAIKAG
;
A
#
# COMPACT_ATOMS: atom_id res chain seq x y z
N GLY A 1 4.90 -1.74 5.44
CA GLY A 1 6.03 -2.24 6.25
C GLY A 1 7.11 -1.20 6.52
N HIS A 2 8.03 -0.97 5.58
CA HIS A 2 9.24 -0.14 5.80
C HIS A 2 8.98 1.27 6.37
N PHE A 3 7.95 1.98 5.88
CA PHE A 3 7.58 3.31 6.39
C PHE A 3 7.05 3.25 7.83
N GLU A 4 6.18 2.28 8.13
CA GLU A 4 5.65 2.07 9.48
C GLU A 4 6.75 1.77 10.49
N TYR A 5 7.79 1.02 10.10
CA TYR A 5 8.93 0.70 10.96
C TYR A 5 9.61 1.96 11.52
N PHE A 6 9.96 2.91 10.64
CA PHE A 6 10.61 4.16 11.06
C PHE A 6 9.63 5.08 11.81
N TYR A 7 8.36 5.12 11.39
CA TYR A 7 7.32 5.90 12.07
C TYR A 7 7.13 5.47 13.52
N TRP A 8 6.91 4.18 13.78
CA TRP A 8 6.65 3.67 15.13
C TRP A 8 7.86 3.77 16.06
N ARG A 9 9.08 3.81 15.50
CA ARG A 9 10.32 4.07 16.25
C ARG A 9 10.67 5.55 16.39
N ARG A 10 9.83 6.46 15.88
CA ARG A 10 10.05 7.92 15.87
C ARG A 10 11.37 8.32 15.19
N GLN A 11 11.80 7.56 14.19
CA GLN A 11 13.02 7.81 13.41
C GLN A 11 12.69 8.63 12.15
N PHE A 12 12.17 9.84 12.33
CA PHE A 12 11.59 10.64 11.23
C PHE A 12 12.61 11.09 10.18
N ASP A 13 13.88 11.27 10.54
CA ASP A 13 14.93 11.56 9.56
C ASP A 13 15.17 10.37 8.61
N HIS A 14 15.11 9.14 9.13
CA HIS A 14 15.24 7.93 8.32
C HIS A 14 13.98 7.68 7.49
N LEU A 15 12.79 7.95 8.05
CA LEU A 15 11.54 7.95 7.30
C LEU A 15 11.60 8.92 6.10
N LYS A 16 12.08 10.15 6.33
CA LYS A 16 12.28 11.14 5.27
C LYS A 16 13.27 10.65 4.23
N THR A 17 14.39 10.08 4.67
CA THR A 17 15.43 9.54 3.78
C THR A 17 14.87 8.43 2.88
N LEU A 18 14.10 7.51 3.45
CA LEU A 18 13.43 6.46 2.69
C LEU A 18 12.42 7.02 1.68
N ALA A 19 11.58 7.97 2.10
CA ALA A 19 10.59 8.61 1.23
C ALA A 19 11.27 9.32 0.04
N ASP A 20 12.28 10.14 0.33
CA ASP A 20 13.05 10.86 -0.70
C ASP A 20 13.75 9.91 -1.67
N TYR A 21 14.33 8.82 -1.15
CA TYR A 21 14.98 7.81 -1.97
C TYR A 21 13.99 7.14 -2.94
N VAL A 22 12.85 6.66 -2.43
CA VAL A 22 11.82 6.00 -3.26
C VAL A 22 11.25 6.98 -4.29
N ILE A 23 11.01 8.23 -3.90
CA ILE A 23 10.49 9.24 -4.83
C ILE A 23 11.47 9.48 -5.97
N ALA A 24 12.76 9.66 -5.65
CA ALA A 24 13.79 9.93 -6.65
C ALA A 24 13.99 8.78 -7.64
N GLN A 25 13.84 7.52 -7.20
CA GLN A 25 14.07 6.34 -8.04
C GLN A 25 12.84 5.92 -8.86
N ASP A 26 11.65 5.87 -8.23
CA ASP A 26 10.48 5.18 -8.79
C ASP A 26 9.28 6.09 -9.10
N TYR A 27 9.40 7.37 -8.74
CA TYR A 27 8.37 8.40 -8.91
C TYR A 27 8.97 9.68 -9.49
N SER A 28 9.70 9.56 -10.60
CA SER A 28 10.33 10.72 -11.27
C SER A 28 9.34 11.85 -11.61
N ASN A 29 8.10 11.50 -11.95
CA ASN A 29 6.99 12.44 -12.16
C ASN A 29 6.61 13.25 -10.90
N VAL A 30 6.99 12.78 -9.72
CA VAL A 30 6.89 13.50 -8.43
C VAL A 30 8.22 14.19 -8.10
N ALA A 31 9.35 13.59 -8.49
CA ALA A 31 10.70 14.06 -8.21
C ALA A 31 11.12 15.33 -8.98
N ASP A 32 10.54 15.59 -10.16
CA ASP A 32 10.78 16.81 -10.97
C ASP A 32 10.40 18.12 -10.24
N VAL A 33 9.82 18.00 -9.04
CA VAL A 33 9.48 19.11 -8.15
C VAL A 33 10.17 18.93 -6.79
N GLN A 34 11.47 18.61 -6.81
CA GLN A 34 12.32 18.66 -5.61
C GLN A 34 12.10 20.03 -4.91
N ASP A 35 11.67 19.97 -3.65
CA ASP A 35 11.23 21.10 -2.79
C ASP A 35 9.77 21.58 -2.93
N ALA A 36 8.90 20.84 -3.65
CA ALA A 36 7.47 21.10 -3.58
C ALA A 36 6.94 20.80 -2.16
N PRO A 37 6.15 21.72 -1.56
CA PRO A 37 5.57 21.51 -0.25
C PRO A 37 4.61 20.31 -0.19
N ASP A 38 4.13 19.84 -1.34
CA ASP A 38 3.16 18.75 -1.48
C ASP A 38 3.76 17.44 -2.03
N LYS A 39 5.09 17.31 -2.16
CA LYS A 39 5.71 16.13 -2.79
C LYS A 39 5.32 14.79 -2.14
N TYR A 40 5.19 14.73 -0.81
CA TYR A 40 4.80 13.49 -0.12
C TYR A 40 3.32 13.18 -0.28
N VAL A 41 2.48 14.21 -0.45
CA VAL A 41 1.04 14.04 -0.76
C VAL A 41 0.89 13.46 -2.16
N ARG A 42 1.64 14.00 -3.14
CA ARG A 42 1.68 13.45 -4.51
C ARG A 42 2.21 12.02 -4.54
N PHE A 43 3.28 11.73 -3.80
CA PHE A 43 3.81 10.38 -3.64
C PHE A 43 2.73 9.42 -3.10
N TYR A 44 2.06 9.79 -2.01
CA TYR A 44 0.97 8.98 -1.46
C TYR A 44 -0.16 8.76 -2.48
N HIS A 45 -0.57 9.80 -3.20
CA HIS A 45 -1.58 9.69 -4.25
C HIS A 45 -1.18 8.68 -5.33
N GLU A 46 0.06 8.73 -5.82
CA GLU A 46 0.55 7.78 -6.82
C GLU A 46 0.58 6.35 -6.29
N VAL A 47 1.02 6.13 -5.04
CA VAL A 47 0.97 4.81 -4.39
C VAL A 47 -0.46 4.30 -4.29
N ALA A 48 -1.41 5.16 -3.92
CA ALA A 48 -2.83 4.81 -3.84
C ALA A 48 -3.40 4.41 -5.20
N VAL A 49 -3.11 5.18 -6.26
CA VAL A 49 -3.53 4.85 -7.64
C VAL A 49 -2.93 3.52 -8.11
N ARG A 50 -1.64 3.28 -7.87
CA ARG A 50 -0.98 2.03 -8.26
C ARG A 50 -1.57 0.83 -7.50
N THR A 51 -1.83 0.99 -6.19
CA THR A 51 -2.46 -0.04 -5.35
C THR A 51 -3.88 -0.36 -5.81
N ALA A 52 -4.69 0.66 -6.09
CA ALA A 52 -6.06 0.48 -6.58
C ALA A 52 -6.06 -0.26 -7.93
N ARG A 53 -5.17 0.11 -8.86
CA ARG A 53 -5.01 -0.58 -10.15
C ARG A 53 -4.56 -2.03 -9.98
N LEU A 54 -3.64 -2.30 -9.06
CA LEU A 54 -3.17 -3.66 -8.77
C LEU A 54 -4.32 -4.54 -8.27
N ILE A 55 -5.06 -4.07 -7.28
CA ILE A 55 -6.17 -4.84 -6.70
C ILE A 55 -7.29 -4.99 -7.72
N ALA A 56 -7.62 -3.95 -8.51
CA ALA A 56 -8.59 -4.07 -9.59
C ALA A 56 -8.21 -5.18 -10.59
N LYS A 57 -6.93 -5.29 -10.94
CA LYS A 57 -6.44 -6.39 -11.78
C LYS A 57 -6.61 -7.74 -11.09
N TRP A 58 -6.29 -7.86 -9.81
CA TRP A 58 -6.50 -9.10 -9.05
C TRP A 58 -7.98 -9.52 -9.04
N GLN A 59 -8.89 -8.58 -8.78
CA GLN A 59 -10.32 -8.85 -8.82
C GLN A 59 -10.78 -9.28 -10.22
N ALA A 60 -10.25 -8.67 -11.28
CA ALA A 60 -10.64 -8.98 -12.66
C ALA A 60 -10.20 -10.38 -13.12
N VAL A 61 -9.06 -10.88 -12.63
CA VAL A 61 -8.52 -12.19 -13.01
C VAL A 61 -8.80 -13.29 -11.97
N GLY A 62 -9.56 -12.99 -10.91
CA GLY A 62 -9.87 -13.95 -9.85
C GLY A 62 -8.66 -14.33 -8.99
N PHE A 63 -7.68 -13.44 -8.82
CA PHE A 63 -6.52 -13.69 -7.96
C PHE A 63 -6.80 -13.31 -6.50
N ALA A 64 -6.58 -14.24 -5.58
CA ALA A 64 -6.57 -14.04 -4.14
C ALA A 64 -5.15 -14.19 -3.58
N HIS A 65 -4.64 -13.17 -2.90
CA HIS A 65 -3.26 -13.12 -2.38
C HIS A 65 -3.07 -13.91 -1.08
N GLY A 66 -4.09 -13.93 -0.21
CA GLY A 66 -4.09 -14.71 1.03
C GLY A 66 -3.30 -14.14 2.21
N VAL A 67 -2.41 -13.17 2.00
CA VAL A 67 -1.60 -12.53 3.07
C VAL A 67 -1.35 -11.05 2.75
N LEU A 68 -2.37 -10.22 2.88
CA LEU A 68 -2.27 -8.76 2.63
C LEU A 68 -1.94 -7.97 3.89
N ASN A 69 -0.90 -8.41 4.62
CA ASN A 69 -0.29 -7.59 5.67
C ASN A 69 0.39 -6.36 5.07
N SER A 70 0.61 -5.30 5.85
CA SER A 70 1.16 -4.04 5.34
C SER A 70 2.62 -4.16 4.87
N ASP A 71 3.39 -5.15 5.36
CA ASP A 71 4.73 -5.51 4.90
C ASP A 71 4.75 -6.18 3.53
N ASN A 72 3.64 -6.82 3.11
CA ASN A 72 3.48 -7.43 1.80
C ASN A 72 2.93 -6.46 0.74
N MET A 73 2.62 -5.22 1.13
CA MET A 73 2.18 -4.17 0.21
C MET A 73 3.37 -3.42 -0.37
N SER A 74 3.69 -3.70 -1.64
CA SER A 74 4.72 -2.93 -2.35
C SER A 74 4.26 -1.50 -2.58
N VAL A 75 5.10 -0.54 -2.16
CA VAL A 75 4.87 0.87 -2.50
C VAL A 75 4.97 1.14 -4.00
N LEU A 76 5.44 0.19 -4.82
CA LEU A 76 5.44 0.33 -6.28
C LEU A 76 4.15 -0.16 -6.94
N GLY A 77 3.22 -0.73 -6.17
CA GLY A 77 1.97 -1.30 -6.69
C GLY A 77 2.18 -2.55 -7.54
N ILE A 78 3.14 -3.38 -7.14
CA ILE A 78 3.38 -4.72 -7.71
C ILE A 78 2.97 -5.80 -6.72
N THR A 79 2.57 -6.97 -7.22
CA THR A 79 2.36 -8.15 -6.37
C THR A 79 3.68 -8.59 -5.76
N LEU A 80 3.68 -8.91 -4.47
CA LEU A 80 4.87 -9.28 -3.71
C LEU A 80 4.52 -10.41 -2.74
N ASP A 81 5.48 -11.26 -2.40
CA ASP A 81 5.33 -12.33 -1.39
C ASP A 81 4.22 -13.36 -1.72
N TYR A 82 4.49 -14.16 -2.76
CA TYR A 82 3.66 -15.29 -3.15
C TYR A 82 3.79 -16.44 -2.15
N GLY A 83 2.92 -16.48 -1.16
CA GLY A 83 2.74 -17.59 -0.22
C GLY A 83 1.48 -18.40 -0.54
N PRO A 84 0.46 -18.39 0.34
CA PRO A 84 -0.80 -19.09 0.12
C PRO A 84 -1.75 -18.29 -0.79
N PHE A 85 -1.33 -18.02 -2.01
CA PHE A 85 -2.18 -17.39 -3.04
C PHE A 85 -3.05 -18.44 -3.74
N GLY A 86 -4.11 -18.01 -4.41
CA GLY A 86 -4.93 -18.86 -5.26
C GLY A 86 -5.65 -18.09 -6.34
N PHE A 87 -5.86 -18.73 -7.49
CA PHE A 87 -6.80 -18.26 -8.49
C PHE A 87 -8.16 -18.94 -8.28
N LEU A 88 -9.25 -18.24 -8.55
CA LEU A 88 -10.59 -18.81 -8.52
C LEU A 88 -10.74 -19.84 -9.66
N ASP A 89 -11.06 -21.08 -9.31
CA ASP A 89 -11.52 -22.09 -10.28
C ASP A 89 -13.02 -21.90 -10.57
N GLU A 90 -13.84 -21.90 -9.51
CA GLU A 90 -15.24 -21.49 -9.53
C GLU A 90 -15.38 -20.12 -8.89
N TYR A 91 -16.32 -19.30 -9.40
CA TYR A 91 -16.56 -17.99 -8.83
C TYR A 91 -17.11 -18.11 -7.40
N ASN A 92 -16.27 -17.80 -6.42
CA ASN A 92 -16.63 -17.70 -5.03
C ASN A 92 -16.08 -16.38 -4.43
N PRO A 93 -16.93 -15.36 -4.20
CA PRO A 93 -16.47 -14.09 -3.63
C PRO A 93 -15.91 -14.24 -2.22
N ALA A 94 -16.34 -15.26 -1.46
CA ALA A 94 -15.86 -15.54 -0.11
C ALA A 94 -14.66 -16.50 -0.09
N PHE A 95 -14.01 -16.76 -1.24
CA PHE A 95 -12.85 -17.65 -1.32
C PHE A 95 -11.70 -17.17 -0.42
N ILE A 96 -11.21 -18.09 0.43
CA ILE A 96 -10.06 -17.91 1.32
C ILE A 96 -8.98 -18.89 0.85
N CYS A 97 -7.92 -18.38 0.23
CA CYS A 97 -6.80 -19.20 -0.24
C CYS A 97 -5.80 -19.57 0.88
N ASN A 98 -5.82 -18.83 1.99
CA ASN A 98 -4.92 -19.06 3.11
C ASN A 98 -5.59 -19.89 4.21
N HIS A 99 -5.10 -21.12 4.44
CA HIS A 99 -5.62 -22.02 5.48
C HIS A 99 -5.49 -21.48 6.92
N SER A 100 -4.58 -20.53 7.15
CA SER A 100 -4.43 -19.87 8.45
C SER A 100 -5.35 -18.65 8.64
N ASP A 101 -6.04 -18.21 7.59
CA ASP A 101 -7.00 -17.09 7.65
C ASP A 101 -8.41 -17.58 8.02
N HIS A 102 -8.56 -18.07 9.27
CA HIS A 102 -9.81 -18.64 9.76
C HIS A 102 -11.00 -17.67 9.75
N HIS A 103 -10.75 -16.36 9.75
CA HIS A 103 -11.78 -15.33 9.76
C HIS A 103 -12.05 -14.72 8.37
N GLY A 104 -11.32 -15.16 7.34
CA GLY A 104 -11.44 -14.64 5.98
C GLY A 104 -11.07 -13.16 5.87
N ARG A 105 -10.13 -12.67 6.69
CA ARG A 105 -9.62 -11.29 6.62
C ARG A 105 -9.16 -10.95 5.20
N TYR A 106 -8.48 -11.89 4.54
CA TYR A 106 -7.91 -11.77 3.20
C TYR A 106 -8.70 -12.54 2.13
N ALA A 107 -9.98 -12.83 2.39
CA ALA A 107 -10.87 -13.41 1.40
C ALA A 107 -10.90 -12.56 0.11
N PHE A 108 -11.14 -13.21 -1.04
CA PHE A 108 -11.09 -12.57 -2.36
C PHE A 108 -11.90 -11.27 -2.46
N ARG A 109 -13.15 -11.26 -1.97
CA ARG A 109 -13.98 -10.03 -1.98
C ARG A 109 -13.48 -8.92 -1.06
N ASN A 110 -12.68 -9.24 -0.04
CA ASN A 110 -12.21 -8.29 0.97
C ASN A 110 -10.92 -7.57 0.56
N GLN A 111 -10.22 -8.03 -0.50
CA GLN A 111 -8.95 -7.45 -0.92
C GLN A 111 -9.01 -5.94 -1.21
N PRO A 112 -10.08 -5.37 -1.81
CA PRO A 112 -10.22 -3.92 -1.96
C PRO A 112 -10.21 -3.16 -0.63
N ASP A 113 -11.01 -3.61 0.35
CA ASP A 113 -11.10 -2.97 1.66
C ASP A 113 -9.80 -3.09 2.45
N ILE A 114 -9.13 -4.25 2.36
CA ILE A 114 -7.80 -4.45 2.97
C ILE A 114 -6.74 -3.56 2.30
N GLY A 115 -6.79 -3.40 0.98
CA GLY A 115 -5.93 -2.46 0.26
C GLY A 115 -6.11 -1.03 0.76
N TYR A 116 -7.36 -0.59 0.93
CA TYR A 116 -7.68 0.72 1.49
C TYR A 116 -7.18 0.86 2.94
N PHE A 117 -7.37 -0.16 3.78
CA PHE A 117 -6.83 -0.19 5.14
C PHE A 117 -5.31 -0.03 5.16
N ASN A 118 -4.59 -0.76 4.31
CA ASN A 118 -3.12 -0.67 4.24
C ASN A 118 -2.64 0.68 3.71
N LEU A 119 -3.38 1.32 2.79
CA LEU A 119 -3.10 2.70 2.36
C LEU A 119 -3.25 3.68 3.52
N ARG A 120 -4.24 3.51 4.40
CA ARG A 120 -4.37 4.35 5.61
C ARG A 120 -3.20 4.16 6.58
N CYS A 121 -2.68 2.94 6.72
CA CYS A 121 -1.46 2.69 7.51
C CYS A 121 -0.25 3.45 6.91
N LEU A 122 -0.09 3.45 5.59
CA LEU A 122 0.95 4.23 4.93
C LEU A 122 0.74 5.74 5.11
N ALA A 123 -0.50 6.23 4.95
CA ALA A 123 -0.83 7.64 5.16
C ALA A 123 -0.47 8.09 6.58
N GLN A 124 -0.81 7.28 7.59
CA GLN A 124 -0.44 7.54 8.98
C GLN A 124 1.09 7.64 9.13
N ALA A 125 1.83 6.70 8.53
CA ALA A 125 3.29 6.69 8.59
C ALA A 125 3.93 7.93 7.96
N LEU A 126 3.29 8.54 6.95
CA LEU A 126 3.78 9.73 6.26
C LEU A 126 3.43 11.05 6.96
N THR A 127 2.56 11.05 7.98
CA THR A 127 2.13 12.28 8.67
C THR A 127 3.27 13.17 9.17
N PRO A 128 4.42 12.67 9.69
CA PRO A 128 5.51 13.54 10.13
C PRO A 128 6.22 14.30 9.01
N LEU A 129 5.99 13.90 7.75
CA LEU A 129 6.62 14.50 6.57
C LEU A 129 5.70 15.52 5.87
N VAL A 130 4.41 15.52 6.19
CA VAL A 130 3.39 16.34 5.53
C VAL A 130 3.09 17.56 6.41
N PRO A 131 3.08 18.80 5.87
CA PRO A 131 2.69 19.98 6.64
C PRO A 131 1.28 19.86 7.22
N ASP A 132 1.06 20.38 8.45
CA ASP A 132 -0.20 20.25 9.20
C ASP A 132 -1.46 20.71 8.42
N GLU A 133 -1.33 21.65 7.48
CA GLU A 133 -2.45 22.14 6.67
C GLU A 133 -2.94 21.16 5.60
N ALA A 134 -2.12 20.19 5.18
CA ALA A 134 -2.48 19.21 4.15
C ALA A 134 -3.18 17.94 4.69
N ILE A 135 -3.26 17.78 6.02
CA ILE A 135 -3.83 16.59 6.68
C ILE A 135 -5.39 16.60 6.71
N LYS A 136 -6.05 17.69 6.25
CA LYS A 136 -7.52 17.86 6.38
C LYS A 136 -8.38 17.33 5.21
N ALA A 137 -7.83 16.60 4.25
CA ALA A 137 -8.62 16.04 3.14
C ALA A 137 -8.36 14.54 2.97
N GLY A 138 -9.01 13.73 3.80
CA GLY A 138 -8.99 12.27 3.72
C GLY A 138 -10.08 11.63 4.56
#